data_AF-A0A935HEX0-F1
#
_entry.id   AF-A0A935HEX0-F1
#
_cell.length_a   1.000
_cell.length_b   1.000
_cell.length_c   1.000
_cell.angle_alpha   90.00
_cell.angle_beta   90.00
_cell.angle_gamma   90.00
#
_symmetry.space_group_name_H-M   'P 1'
#
loop_
_entity.id
_entity.type
_entity.pdbx_description
1 polymer ?
#
loop_
_entity_poly.entity_id
_entity_poly.type
_entity_poly.pdbx_seq_one_letter_code
_entity_poly.pdbx_strand_id
1 'polypeptide(L)'
;MNPANYEQIEQLLTRLHAGVDAAEVHGALAGYLSGGGRCRADTWGEALALDTLYDAQLEGGSGALELRALYEATAEALADEDDTFAPLLPEDEAALSTRADALVSWCRGFLGGIGLANPRARGVLSEHAEEAISDLGRIAASELSVDEGEADEDAYAEVLEFVRVAALLLRDECAAAAKRH
;
A
#
# COMPACT_ATOMS: atom_id res chain seq x y z
N MET A 1 14.37 13.51 -0.12
CA MET A 1 13.33 13.81 -1.13
C MET A 1 12.09 14.27 -0.40
N ASN A 2 11.19 15.03 -1.03
CA ASN A 2 9.88 15.30 -0.41
C ASN A 2 9.10 13.97 -0.45
N PRO A 3 8.66 13.40 0.68
CA PRO A 3 7.84 12.19 0.65
C PRO A 3 6.60 12.45 -0.21
N ALA A 4 6.12 11.43 -0.92
CA ALA A 4 4.88 11.53 -1.68
C ALA A 4 3.74 11.91 -0.73
N ASN A 5 3.03 13.01 -1.02
CA ASN A 5 1.88 13.45 -0.24
C ASN A 5 0.61 12.79 -0.80
N TYR A 6 -0.26 12.30 0.08
CA TYR A 6 -1.55 11.69 -0.26
C TYR A 6 -2.35 12.56 -1.24
N GLU A 7 -2.57 13.83 -0.92
CA GLU A 7 -3.35 14.77 -1.74
C GLU A 7 -2.76 14.98 -3.13
N GLN A 8 -1.44 14.99 -3.22
CA GLN A 8 -0.76 15.13 -4.50
C GLN A 8 -1.00 13.91 -5.40
N ILE A 9 -0.89 12.71 -4.85
CA ILE A 9 -1.15 11.46 -5.58
C ILE A 9 -2.63 11.36 -5.94
N GLU A 10 -3.54 11.69 -5.03
CA GLU A 10 -4.98 11.66 -5.26
C GLU A 10 -5.38 12.58 -6.43
N GLN A 11 -4.83 13.80 -6.45
CA GLN A 11 -5.03 14.74 -7.56
C GLN A 11 -4.45 14.24 -8.88
N LEU A 12 -3.29 13.57 -8.84
CA LEU A 12 -2.69 12.95 -10.02
C LEU A 12 -3.58 11.84 -10.58
N LEU A 13 -4.01 10.90 -9.74
CA LEU A 13 -4.88 9.79 -10.13
C LEU A 13 -6.22 10.28 -10.69
N THR A 14 -6.78 11.33 -10.09
CA THR A 14 -7.98 12.01 -10.61
C THR A 14 -7.75 12.58 -12.01
N ARG A 15 -6.65 13.30 -12.26
CA ARG A 15 -6.32 13.85 -13.59
C ARG A 15 -6.12 12.75 -14.64
N LEU A 16 -5.51 11.64 -14.24
CA LEU A 16 -5.26 10.48 -15.10
C LEU A 16 -6.52 9.63 -15.34
N HIS A 17 -7.59 9.82 -14.55
CA HIS A 17 -8.78 8.98 -14.55
C HIS A 17 -8.45 7.50 -14.26
N ALA A 18 -7.55 7.26 -13.28
CA ALA A 18 -7.00 5.94 -12.99
C ALA A 18 -8.02 4.92 -12.45
N GLY A 19 -9.15 5.37 -11.90
CA GLY A 19 -10.20 4.50 -11.36
C GLY A 19 -9.85 3.82 -10.03
N VAL A 20 -8.78 4.28 -9.39
CA VAL A 20 -8.25 3.83 -8.09
C VAL A 20 -7.84 5.06 -7.28
N ASP A 21 -7.88 4.96 -5.95
CA ASP A 21 -7.48 6.04 -5.03
C ASP A 21 -6.00 5.92 -4.61
N ALA A 22 -5.47 6.99 -4.01
CA ALA A 22 -4.06 7.07 -3.61
C ALA A 22 -3.67 6.02 -2.56
N ALA A 23 -4.57 5.70 -1.64
CA ALA A 23 -4.34 4.69 -0.61
C ALA A 23 -4.26 3.29 -1.22
N GLU A 24 -5.20 2.94 -2.12
CA GLU A 24 -5.22 1.68 -2.84
C GLU A 24 -3.98 1.50 -3.71
N VAL A 25 -3.58 2.52 -4.48
CA VAL A 25 -2.38 2.46 -5.34
C VAL A 25 -1.11 2.29 -4.51
N HIS A 26 -0.96 3.07 -3.43
CA HIS A 26 0.19 2.93 -2.54
C HIS A 26 0.20 1.56 -1.85
N GLY A 27 -0.97 1.08 -1.39
CA GLY A 27 -1.13 -0.27 -0.85
C GLY A 27 -0.66 -1.32 -1.86
N ALA A 28 -1.16 -1.28 -3.09
CA ALA A 28 -0.79 -2.22 -4.14
C ALA A 28 0.71 -2.21 -4.44
N LEU A 29 1.32 -1.04 -4.51
CA LEU A 29 2.76 -0.91 -4.70
C LEU A 29 3.55 -1.49 -3.52
N ALA A 30 3.19 -1.11 -2.29
CA ALA A 30 3.83 -1.60 -1.08
C ALA A 30 3.70 -3.12 -0.93
N GLY A 31 2.52 -3.66 -1.22
CA GLY A 31 2.25 -5.10 -1.21
C GLY A 31 3.04 -5.86 -2.26
N TYR A 32 3.14 -5.32 -3.48
CA TYR A 32 3.93 -5.93 -4.54
C TYR A 32 5.42 -5.99 -4.20
N LEU A 33 5.97 -4.88 -3.68
CA LEU A 33 7.37 -4.83 -3.23
C LEU A 33 7.62 -5.76 -2.04
N SER A 34 6.72 -5.76 -1.05
CA SER A 34 6.80 -6.63 0.13
C SER A 34 6.74 -8.11 -0.26
N GLY A 35 5.93 -8.46 -1.26
CA GLY A 35 5.82 -9.82 -1.80
C GLY A 35 7.04 -10.31 -2.57
N GLY A 36 8.09 -9.49 -2.72
CA GLY A 36 9.30 -9.81 -3.48
C GLY A 36 9.17 -9.55 -4.99
N GLY A 37 8.11 -8.85 -5.40
CA GLY A 37 7.92 -8.41 -6.78
C GLY A 37 9.06 -7.49 -7.22
N ARG A 38 9.48 -7.60 -8.48
CA ARG A 38 10.55 -6.78 -9.05
C ARG A 38 10.03 -6.03 -10.25
N CYS A 39 10.01 -4.71 -10.15
CA CYS A 39 9.66 -3.82 -11.24
C CYS A 39 10.61 -2.62 -11.27
N ARG A 40 10.51 -1.79 -12.31
CA ARG A 40 11.30 -0.56 -12.43
C ARG A 40 10.47 0.60 -11.89
N ALA A 41 11.13 1.57 -11.26
CA ALA A 41 10.49 2.80 -10.79
C ALA A 41 9.74 3.57 -11.90
N ASP A 42 10.18 3.42 -13.14
CA ASP A 42 9.60 4.08 -14.32
C ASP A 42 8.50 3.26 -15.00
N THR A 43 8.21 2.03 -14.60
CA THR A 43 7.24 1.16 -15.29
C THR A 43 6.47 0.24 -14.33
N TRP A 44 6.35 0.61 -13.07
CA TRP A 44 5.69 -0.24 -12.07
C TRP A 44 4.18 -0.38 -12.27
N GLY A 45 3.52 0.52 -13.02
CA GLY A 45 2.10 0.39 -13.37
C GLY A 45 1.81 -0.90 -14.13
N GLU A 46 2.73 -1.35 -15.00
CA GLU A 46 2.63 -2.64 -15.70
C GLU A 46 2.60 -3.82 -14.72
N ALA A 47 3.46 -3.77 -13.70
CA ALA A 47 3.58 -4.83 -12.70
C ALA A 47 2.31 -4.96 -11.82
N LEU A 48 1.57 -3.87 -11.65
CA LEU A 48 0.31 -3.82 -10.91
C LEU A 48 -0.92 -3.97 -11.82
N ALA A 49 -0.74 -4.18 -13.12
CA ALA A 49 -1.83 -4.19 -14.12
C ALA A 49 -2.70 -2.90 -14.07
N LEU A 50 -2.06 -1.76 -13.83
CA LEU A 50 -2.67 -0.42 -13.84
C LEU A 50 -2.30 0.29 -15.15
N ASP A 51 -2.98 -0.07 -16.24
CA ASP A 51 -2.69 0.40 -17.60
C ASP A 51 -2.61 1.93 -17.69
N THR A 52 -3.53 2.65 -17.04
CA THR A 52 -3.53 4.12 -17.01
C THR A 52 -2.27 4.71 -16.39
N LEU A 53 -1.73 4.08 -15.33
CA LEU A 53 -0.48 4.54 -14.72
C LEU A 53 0.72 4.16 -15.59
N TYR A 54 0.68 2.98 -16.20
CA TYR A 54 1.74 2.55 -17.10
C TYR A 54 1.84 3.46 -18.32
N ASP A 55 0.72 3.83 -18.95
CA ASP A 55 0.68 4.78 -20.06
C ASP A 55 1.26 6.14 -19.64
N ALA A 56 0.82 6.68 -18.49
CA ALA A 56 1.34 7.94 -17.96
C ALA A 56 2.85 7.90 -17.68
N GLN A 57 3.36 6.76 -17.21
CA GLN A 57 4.78 6.53 -17.00
C GLN A 57 5.58 6.53 -18.30
N LEU A 58 5.05 5.91 -19.37
CA LEU A 58 5.68 5.87 -20.69
C LEU A 58 5.64 7.23 -21.40
N GLU A 59 4.57 8.01 -21.21
CA GLU A 59 4.45 9.37 -21.72
C GLU A 59 5.47 10.34 -21.10
N GLY A 60 5.88 10.07 -19.85
CA GLY A 60 6.85 10.89 -19.13
C GLY A 60 6.23 12.16 -18.52
N GLY A 61 7.02 13.22 -18.40
CA GLY A 61 6.56 14.49 -17.84
C GLY A 61 6.36 14.46 -16.32
N SER A 62 5.59 15.42 -15.79
CA SER A 62 5.43 15.58 -14.34
C SER A 62 4.73 14.39 -13.69
N GLY A 63 3.66 13.86 -14.30
CA GLY A 63 2.93 12.71 -13.75
C GLY A 63 3.81 11.47 -13.60
N ALA A 64 4.66 11.18 -14.59
CA ALA A 64 5.64 10.09 -14.48
C ALA A 64 6.66 10.33 -13.36
N LEU A 65 7.13 11.57 -13.17
CA LEU A 65 8.04 11.92 -12.07
C LEU A 65 7.38 11.75 -10.69
N GLU A 66 6.10 12.11 -10.57
CA GLU A 66 5.31 11.93 -9.35
C GLU A 66 5.10 10.44 -9.01
N LEU A 67 4.75 9.61 -10.00
CA LEU A 67 4.62 8.15 -9.82
C LEU A 67 5.97 7.48 -9.52
N ARG A 68 7.06 7.98 -10.10
CA ARG A 68 8.41 7.53 -9.79
C ARG A 68 8.79 7.89 -8.35
N ALA A 69 8.49 9.10 -7.91
CA ALA A 69 8.74 9.54 -6.54
C ALA A 69 7.95 8.71 -5.52
N LEU A 70 6.70 8.35 -5.83
CA LEU A 70 5.91 7.42 -5.01
C LEU A 70 6.60 6.07 -4.88
N TYR A 71 7.11 5.50 -5.98
CA TYR A 71 7.87 4.26 -5.94
C TYR A 71 9.14 4.37 -5.10
N GLU A 72 9.96 5.40 -5.34
CA GLU A 72 11.23 5.57 -4.65
C GLU A 72 11.01 5.74 -3.13
N ALA A 73 10.03 6.56 -2.73
CA ALA A 73 9.67 6.75 -1.33
C ALA A 73 9.14 5.46 -0.68
N THR A 74 8.27 4.71 -1.37
CA THR A 74 7.73 3.44 -0.86
C THR A 74 8.83 2.40 -0.68
N ALA A 75 9.71 2.26 -1.67
CA ALA A 75 10.82 1.31 -1.63
C ALA A 75 11.86 1.68 -0.55
N GLU A 76 12.14 2.97 -0.37
CA GLU A 76 13.02 3.48 0.68
C GLU A 76 12.44 3.18 2.07
N ALA A 77 11.16 3.52 2.30
CA ALA A 77 10.50 3.31 3.59
C ALA A 77 10.36 1.82 3.95
N LEU A 78 10.09 0.94 2.97
CA LEU A 78 10.07 -0.50 3.21
C LEU A 78 11.47 -1.07 3.49
N ALA A 79 12.53 -0.46 2.99
CA ALA A 79 13.91 -0.91 3.20
C ALA A 79 14.58 -0.30 4.46
N ASP A 80 13.91 0.62 5.14
CA ASP A 80 14.42 1.29 6.33
C ASP A 80 14.61 0.31 7.49
N GLU A 81 15.81 0.31 8.09
CA GLU A 81 16.17 -0.55 9.23
C GLU A 81 15.47 -0.13 10.52
N ASP A 82 15.03 1.13 10.61
CA ASP A 82 14.26 1.66 11.74
C ASP A 82 12.75 1.40 11.59
N ASP A 83 12.33 0.64 10.57
CA ASP A 83 10.94 0.23 10.31
C ASP A 83 9.95 1.42 10.27
N THR A 84 10.35 2.51 9.59
CA THR A 84 9.60 3.78 9.52
C THR A 84 8.44 3.78 8.51
N PHE A 85 8.23 2.67 7.79
CA PHE A 85 7.13 2.53 6.84
C PHE A 85 5.78 2.88 7.46
N ALA A 86 4.97 3.64 6.73
CA ALA A 86 3.60 3.95 7.08
C ALA A 86 2.70 3.90 5.84
N PRO A 87 1.44 3.45 5.96
CA PRO A 87 0.45 3.59 4.90
C PRO A 87 0.25 5.06 4.49
N LEU A 88 0.27 5.34 3.18
CA LEU A 88 -0.11 6.64 2.62
C LEU A 88 -1.62 6.83 2.72
N LEU A 89 -2.04 7.72 3.62
CA LEU A 89 -3.43 7.98 3.98
C LEU A 89 -3.69 9.50 4.05
N PRO A 90 -4.96 9.95 4.07
CA PRO A 90 -5.30 11.34 4.35
C PRO A 90 -4.70 11.81 5.69
N GLU A 91 -4.34 13.09 5.77
CA GLU A 91 -3.82 13.71 7.01
C GLU A 91 -4.88 13.73 8.12
N ASP A 92 -4.44 13.90 9.37
CA ASP A 92 -5.30 13.79 10.56
C ASP A 92 -6.41 14.85 10.64
N GLU A 93 -6.31 15.93 9.86
CA GLU A 93 -7.36 16.93 9.69
C GLU A 93 -8.57 16.40 8.89
N ALA A 94 -8.44 15.29 8.16
CA ALA A 94 -9.54 14.65 7.46
C ALA A 94 -10.46 13.91 8.44
N ALA A 95 -11.76 13.89 8.12
CA ALA A 95 -12.77 13.17 8.89
C ALA A 95 -12.36 11.71 9.14
N LEU A 96 -12.61 11.20 10.34
CA LEU A 96 -12.19 9.84 10.71
C LEU A 96 -12.74 8.79 9.74
N SER A 97 -13.99 8.96 9.31
CA SER A 97 -14.61 8.13 8.26
C SER A 97 -13.81 8.09 6.95
N THR A 98 -13.28 9.23 6.50
CA THR A 98 -12.46 9.31 5.28
C THR A 98 -11.13 8.58 5.45
N ARG A 99 -10.48 8.75 6.62
CA ARG A 99 -9.23 8.05 6.96
C ARG A 99 -9.43 6.53 7.11
N ALA A 100 -10.57 6.12 7.68
CA ALA A 100 -10.96 4.72 7.82
C ALA A 100 -11.23 4.06 6.46
N ASP A 101 -11.97 4.72 5.58
CA ASP A 101 -12.23 4.23 4.21
C ASP A 101 -10.93 4.10 3.41
N ALA A 102 -10.03 5.09 3.51
CA ALA A 102 -8.72 5.04 2.87
C ALA A 102 -7.87 3.87 3.40
N LEU A 103 -7.93 3.56 4.71
CA LEU A 103 -7.22 2.41 5.27
C LEU A 103 -7.76 1.07 4.74
N VAL A 104 -9.08 0.97 4.54
CA VAL A 104 -9.71 -0.20 3.90
C VAL A 104 -9.23 -0.33 2.44
N SER A 105 -9.24 0.76 1.67
CA SER A 105 -8.69 0.81 0.30
C SER A 105 -7.22 0.41 0.28
N TRP A 106 -6.41 0.89 1.22
CA TRP A 106 -5.00 0.53 1.35
C TRP A 106 -4.81 -0.97 1.56
N CYS A 107 -5.60 -1.58 2.47
CA CYS A 107 -5.53 -3.03 2.71
C CYS A 107 -5.92 -3.84 1.47
N ARG A 108 -6.93 -3.40 0.70
CA ARG A 108 -7.32 -4.04 -0.57
C ARG A 108 -6.17 -4.00 -1.58
N GLY A 109 -5.59 -2.82 -1.78
CA GLY A 109 -4.43 -2.63 -2.63
C GLY A 109 -3.28 -3.54 -2.21
N PHE A 110 -2.89 -3.50 -0.93
CA PHE A 110 -1.77 -4.28 -0.39
C PHE A 110 -1.91 -5.78 -0.64
N LEU A 111 -3.08 -6.35 -0.33
CA LEU A 111 -3.35 -7.76 -0.58
C LEU A 111 -3.34 -8.10 -2.09
N GLY A 112 -3.86 -7.20 -2.93
CA GLY A 112 -3.78 -7.33 -4.38
C GLY A 112 -2.33 -7.37 -4.87
N GLY A 113 -1.48 -6.44 -4.39
CA GLY A 113 -0.06 -6.36 -4.70
C GLY A 113 0.71 -7.62 -4.29
N ILE A 114 0.50 -8.12 -3.06
CA ILE A 114 1.07 -9.38 -2.59
C ILE A 114 0.68 -10.54 -3.52
N GLY A 115 -0.60 -10.61 -3.89
CA GLY A 115 -1.12 -11.64 -4.80
C GLY A 115 -0.47 -11.63 -6.18
N LEU A 116 -0.19 -10.43 -6.72
CA LEU A 116 0.50 -10.25 -8.01
C LEU A 116 1.99 -10.61 -7.92
N ALA A 117 2.67 -10.20 -6.85
CA ALA A 117 4.10 -10.43 -6.67
C ALA A 117 4.44 -11.89 -6.42
N ASN A 118 3.61 -12.58 -5.63
CA ASN A 118 3.89 -13.95 -5.23
C ASN A 118 2.64 -14.84 -5.26
N PRO A 119 2.18 -15.24 -6.47
CA PRO A 119 1.01 -16.10 -6.63
C PRO A 119 1.14 -17.48 -5.96
N ARG A 120 2.36 -17.88 -5.57
CA ARG A 120 2.70 -19.17 -4.95
C ARG A 120 3.08 -19.09 -3.47
N ALA A 121 3.00 -17.92 -2.84
CA ALA A 121 3.36 -17.74 -1.42
C ALA A 121 2.44 -18.48 -0.45
N ARG A 122 1.16 -18.69 -0.82
CA ARG A 122 0.18 -19.33 0.07
C ARG A 122 0.64 -20.74 0.45
N GLY A 123 0.74 -21.03 1.76
CA GLY A 123 1.23 -22.29 2.30
C GLY A 123 2.76 -22.39 2.45
N VAL A 124 3.52 -21.32 2.14
CA VAL A 124 4.99 -21.24 2.31
C VAL A 124 5.38 -20.27 3.43
N LEU A 125 4.48 -19.33 3.76
CA LEU A 125 4.67 -18.35 4.83
C LEU A 125 4.47 -18.98 6.22
N SER A 126 4.95 -18.30 7.27
CA SER A 126 4.64 -18.69 8.65
C SER A 126 3.15 -18.53 8.97
N GLU A 127 2.69 -19.20 10.03
CA GLU A 127 1.32 -19.06 10.56
C GLU A 127 0.97 -17.60 10.87
N HIS A 128 1.90 -16.85 11.45
CA HIS A 128 1.71 -15.42 11.75
C HIS A 128 1.52 -14.56 10.50
N ALA A 129 2.25 -14.86 9.42
CA ALA A 129 2.07 -14.16 8.15
C ALA A 129 0.73 -14.53 7.48
N GLU A 130 0.31 -15.80 7.56
CA GLU A 130 -1.00 -16.22 7.04
C GLU A 130 -2.16 -15.59 7.85
N GLU A 131 -2.01 -15.48 9.16
CA GLU A 131 -2.95 -14.77 10.04
C GLU A 131 -3.02 -13.29 9.70
N ALA A 132 -1.87 -12.61 9.55
CA ALA A 132 -1.81 -11.21 9.13
C ALA A 132 -2.51 -10.97 7.78
N ILE A 133 -2.31 -11.84 6.79
CA ILE A 133 -3.03 -11.76 5.50
C ILE A 133 -4.54 -11.94 5.70
N SER A 134 -4.96 -12.88 6.55
CA SER A 134 -6.37 -13.10 6.84
C SER A 134 -7.00 -11.88 7.51
N ASP A 135 -6.32 -11.26 8.48
CA ASP A 135 -6.83 -10.12 9.23
C ASP A 135 -6.87 -8.84 8.39
N LEU A 136 -5.83 -8.58 7.61
CA LEU A 136 -5.88 -7.54 6.56
C LEU A 136 -7.05 -7.77 5.61
N GLY A 137 -7.36 -9.03 5.28
CA GLY A 137 -8.50 -9.40 4.44
C GLY A 137 -9.84 -9.08 5.10
N ARG A 138 -9.96 -9.23 6.42
CA ARG A 138 -11.16 -8.83 7.18
C ARG A 138 -11.32 -7.31 7.15
N ILE A 139 -10.24 -6.55 7.33
CA ILE A 139 -10.27 -5.08 7.24
C ILE A 139 -10.68 -4.66 5.82
N ALA A 140 -10.05 -5.22 4.78
CA ALA A 140 -10.36 -4.96 3.38
C ALA A 140 -11.82 -5.27 2.99
N ALA A 141 -12.46 -6.23 3.65
CA ALA A 141 -13.85 -6.59 3.43
C ALA A 141 -14.85 -5.80 4.29
N SER A 142 -14.37 -4.89 5.15
CA SER A 142 -15.22 -4.14 6.08
C SER A 142 -15.79 -2.87 5.43
N GLU A 143 -16.98 -2.50 5.89
CA GLU A 143 -17.53 -1.15 5.75
C GLU A 143 -17.48 -0.52 7.14
N LEU A 144 -16.55 0.41 7.37
CA LEU A 144 -16.31 0.96 8.69
C LEU A 144 -17.34 2.06 9.00
N SER A 145 -18.19 1.81 9.98
CA SER A 145 -19.06 2.82 10.57
C SER A 145 -18.36 3.38 11.80
N VAL A 146 -17.79 4.57 11.67
CA VAL A 146 -17.07 5.28 12.74
C VAL A 146 -17.76 6.59 13.07
N ASP A 147 -17.78 6.96 14.34
CA ASP A 147 -18.21 8.27 14.84
C ASP A 147 -16.98 9.15 15.12
N GLU A 148 -17.14 10.48 15.13
CA GLU A 148 -16.05 11.44 15.39
C GLU A 148 -15.70 11.55 16.89
N GLY A 149 -15.62 10.41 17.60
CA GLY A 149 -15.36 10.33 19.04
C GLY A 149 -13.95 9.82 19.38
N GLU A 150 -13.43 10.23 20.54
CA GLU A 150 -12.08 9.86 21.02
C GLU A 150 -11.86 8.33 21.05
N ALA A 151 -12.89 7.55 21.40
CA ALA A 151 -12.80 6.09 21.41
C ALA A 151 -12.59 5.47 20.02
N ASP A 152 -13.20 6.05 18.97
CA ASP A 152 -13.06 5.56 17.61
C ASP A 152 -11.73 6.03 16.98
N GLU A 153 -11.22 7.20 17.37
CA GLU A 153 -9.86 7.65 17.03
C GLU A 153 -8.80 6.73 17.62
N ASP A 154 -8.92 6.36 18.89
CA ASP A 154 -8.01 5.41 19.55
C ASP A 154 -8.06 4.05 18.85
N ALA A 155 -9.27 3.55 18.56
CA ALA A 155 -9.45 2.29 17.84
C ALA A 155 -8.84 2.34 16.43
N TYR A 156 -9.02 3.45 15.70
CA TYR A 156 -8.41 3.65 14.40
C TYR A 156 -6.87 3.63 14.47
N ALA A 157 -6.28 4.32 15.45
CA ALA A 157 -4.84 4.32 15.65
C ALA A 157 -4.29 2.91 15.93
N GLU A 158 -5.01 2.10 16.71
CA GLU A 158 -4.65 0.69 16.93
C GLU A 158 -4.70 -0.14 15.65
N VAL A 159 -5.77 0.02 14.83
CA VAL A 159 -5.87 -0.70 13.55
C VAL A 159 -4.80 -0.24 12.57
N LEU A 160 -4.51 1.06 12.50
CA LEU A 160 -3.45 1.61 11.66
C LEU A 160 -2.08 1.03 12.03
N GLU A 161 -1.77 0.98 13.32
CA GLU A 161 -0.51 0.38 13.80
C GLU A 161 -0.45 -1.12 13.50
N PHE A 162 -1.57 -1.84 13.68
CA PHE A 162 -1.65 -3.24 13.27
C PHE A 162 -1.34 -3.42 11.78
N VAL A 163 -1.95 -2.60 10.91
CA VAL A 163 -1.73 -2.66 9.45
C VAL A 163 -0.26 -2.40 9.11
N ARG A 164 0.36 -1.42 9.77
CA ARG A 164 1.78 -1.09 9.60
C ARG A 164 2.69 -2.27 9.96
N VAL A 165 2.48 -2.86 11.14
CA VAL A 165 3.26 -4.02 11.62
C VAL A 165 3.03 -5.24 10.74
N ALA A 166 1.80 -5.50 10.30
CA ALA A 166 1.48 -6.59 9.39
C ALA A 166 2.20 -6.45 8.04
N ALA A 167 2.28 -5.23 7.49
CA ALA A 167 3.00 -4.97 6.25
C ALA A 167 4.50 -5.27 6.37
N LEU A 168 5.14 -4.82 7.45
CA LEU A 168 6.55 -5.06 7.76
C LEU A 168 6.85 -6.54 7.99
N LEU A 169 5.98 -7.24 8.74
CA LEU A 169 6.06 -8.69 8.92
C LEU A 169 6.02 -9.43 7.57
N LEU A 170 5.08 -9.05 6.69
CA LEU A 170 4.92 -9.71 5.39
C LEU A 170 6.08 -9.43 4.45
N ARG A 171 6.65 -8.22 4.48
CA ARG A 171 7.90 -7.88 3.79
C ARG A 171 9.02 -8.84 4.21
N ASP A 172 9.22 -9.01 5.51
CA ASP A 172 10.33 -9.82 6.05
C ASP A 172 10.16 -11.31 5.77
N GLU A 173 8.95 -11.82 5.95
CA GLU A 173 8.59 -13.22 5.69
C GLU A 173 8.73 -13.57 4.21
N CYS A 174 8.27 -12.70 3.31
CA CYS A 174 8.44 -12.90 1.87
C CYS A 174 9.91 -12.80 1.45
N ALA A 175 10.68 -11.86 2.01
CA ALA A 175 12.11 -11.75 1.75
C ALA A 175 12.89 -12.99 2.24
N ALA A 176 12.50 -13.55 3.39
CA ALA A 176 13.06 -14.78 3.92
C ALA A 176 12.70 -16.00 3.05
N ALA A 177 11.44 -16.11 2.62
CA ALA A 177 10.99 -17.18 1.73
C ALA A 177 11.72 -17.16 0.37
N ALA A 178 11.95 -15.98 -0.21
CA ALA A 178 12.69 -15.83 -1.46
C ALA A 178 14.15 -16.29 -1.39
N LYS A 179 14.78 -16.26 -0.20
CA LYS A 179 16.16 -16.75 0.02
C LYS A 179 16.25 -18.27 0.19
N ARG A 180 15.13 -18.95 0.46
CA ARG A 180 15.06 -20.41 0.67
C ARG A 180 14.92 -21.20 -0.65
N HIS A 181 14.68 -20.51 -1.75
CA HIS A 181 14.53 -21.05 -3.11
C HIS A 181 15.71 -20.64 -4.00
#